data_AF-A0A1F2VKW7-F1
#
_entry.id   AF-A0A1F2VKW7-F1
#
_cell.length_a   1.000
_cell.length_b   1.000
_cell.length_c   1.000
_cell.angle_alpha   90.00
_cell.angle_beta   90.00
_cell.angle_gamma   90.00
#
_symmetry.space_group_name_H-M   'P 1'
#
loop_
_entity.id
_entity.type
_entity.pdbx_description
1 polymer ?
#
loop_
_entity_poly.entity_id
_entity_poly.type
_entity_poly.pdbx_seq_one_letter_code
_entity_poly.pdbx_strand_id
1 'polypeptide(L)'
;MILLRVAAPRPSPRDQRRLALRDAAVRAEHRRQRPGLWSYARSGDAPTLLTAPLVYSVVIPLVVLDLWVGLYQAVCFRAWGIERVRRRPYVAIDRHKLAYLNAIEKAHCLFCSYANGVIGFVREVAARSEQYWCPIRHARRTRQPHERYAAFAGYGDAAAYRRDLPRLRVALRK
;
A
#
# COMPACT_ATOMS: atom_id res chain seq x y z
N MET A 1 -1.38 -27.90 -12.52
CA MET A 1 -2.53 -27.34 -13.27
C MET A 1 -2.17 -25.93 -13.69
N ILE A 2 -1.63 -25.78 -14.91
CA ILE A 2 -1.18 -24.50 -15.48
C ILE A 2 -2.44 -23.81 -16.05
N LEU A 3 -2.85 -22.70 -15.44
CA LEU A 3 -3.90 -21.85 -16.00
C LEU A 3 -3.35 -21.18 -17.27
N LEU A 4 -3.70 -21.72 -18.44
CA LEU A 4 -3.60 -21.04 -19.71
C LEU A 4 -4.44 -19.75 -19.63
N ARG A 5 -3.77 -18.61 -19.48
CA ARG A 5 -4.36 -17.30 -19.77
C ARG A 5 -4.67 -17.28 -21.27
N VAL A 6 -5.89 -17.64 -21.64
CA VAL A 6 -6.43 -17.34 -22.97
C VAL A 6 -6.47 -15.81 -23.06
N ALA A 7 -5.56 -15.24 -23.85
CA ALA A 7 -5.59 -13.82 -24.15
C ALA A 7 -6.90 -13.53 -24.88
N ALA A 8 -7.71 -12.62 -24.36
CA ALA A 8 -8.94 -12.19 -25.04
C ALA A 8 -8.60 -11.74 -26.47
N PRO A 9 -9.41 -12.11 -27.48
CA PRO A 9 -9.17 -11.71 -28.86
C PRO A 9 -9.13 -10.19 -28.96
N ARG A 10 -8.13 -9.65 -29.67
CA ARG A 10 -7.98 -8.20 -29.82
C ARG A 10 -9.23 -7.65 -30.52
N PRO A 11 -9.84 -6.56 -30.00
CA PRO A 11 -11.01 -5.95 -30.61
C PRO A 11 -10.72 -5.53 -32.05
N SER A 12 -11.72 -5.55 -32.92
CA SER A 12 -11.56 -5.13 -34.31
C SER A 12 -11.10 -3.66 -34.39
N PRO A 13 -10.49 -3.20 -35.50
CA PRO A 13 -10.09 -1.80 -35.66
C PRO A 13 -11.24 -0.81 -35.44
N ARG A 14 -12.48 -1.20 -35.78
CA ARG A 14 -13.70 -0.41 -35.55
C ARG A 14 -14.04 -0.32 -34.06
N ASP A 15 -13.93 -1.43 -33.34
CA ASP A 15 -14.18 -1.47 -31.89
C ASP A 15 -13.13 -0.69 -31.11
N GLN A 16 -11.85 -0.79 -31.51
CA GLN A 16 -10.76 0.01 -30.93
C GLN A 16 -11.01 1.51 -31.09
N ARG A 17 -11.44 1.94 -32.28
CA ARG A 17 -11.80 3.34 -32.54
C ARG A 17 -12.99 3.78 -31.68
N ARG A 18 -14.02 2.93 -31.52
CA ARG A 18 -15.19 3.22 -30.69
C ARG A 18 -14.84 3.32 -29.21
N LEU A 19 -13.97 2.43 -28.71
CA LEU A 19 -13.41 2.48 -27.35
C LEU A 19 -12.63 3.78 -27.13
N ALA A 20 -11.73 4.13 -28.05
CA ALA A 20 -10.94 5.37 -27.96
C ALA A 20 -11.81 6.64 -27.94
N LEU A 21 -12.89 6.67 -28.75
CA LEU A 21 -13.85 7.78 -28.76
C LEU A 21 -14.63 7.89 -27.43
N ARG A 22 -15.07 6.76 -26.87
CA ARG A 22 -15.73 6.72 -25.56
C ARG A 22 -14.78 7.19 -24.46
N ASP A 23 -13.53 6.73 -24.45
CA ASP A 23 -12.51 7.16 -23.50
C ASP A 23 -12.23 8.66 -23.62
N ALA A 24 -12.17 9.19 -24.84
CA ALA A 24 -12.00 10.62 -25.07
C ALA A 24 -13.18 11.44 -24.55
N ALA A 25 -14.41 10.98 -24.77
CA ALA A 25 -15.63 11.62 -24.27
C ALA A 25 -15.68 11.61 -22.73
N VAL A 26 -15.37 10.48 -22.09
CA VAL A 26 -15.29 10.37 -20.61
C VAL A 26 -14.22 11.31 -20.06
N ARG A 27 -13.04 11.38 -20.68
CA ARG A 27 -11.98 12.32 -20.25
C ARG A 27 -12.39 13.78 -20.43
N ALA A 28 -13.14 14.10 -21.48
CA ALA A 28 -13.65 15.45 -21.70
C ALA A 28 -14.66 15.84 -20.62
N GLU A 29 -15.57 14.93 -20.27
CA GLU A 29 -16.54 15.13 -19.20
C GLU A 29 -15.86 15.30 -17.84
N HIS A 30 -14.89 14.44 -17.51
CA HIS A 30 -14.08 14.60 -16.31
C HIS A 30 -13.40 15.98 -16.23
N ARG A 31 -12.88 16.49 -17.35
CA ARG A 31 -12.27 17.84 -17.37
C ARG A 31 -13.28 18.95 -17.12
N ARG A 32 -14.55 18.78 -17.53
CA ARG A 32 -15.62 19.75 -17.25
C ARG A 32 -15.95 19.82 -15.77
N GLN A 33 -15.84 18.69 -15.07
CA GLN A 33 -16.10 18.59 -13.63
C GLN A 33 -14.92 19.03 -12.76
N ARG A 34 -13.77 19.36 -13.37
CA ARG A 34 -12.57 19.76 -12.64
C ARG A 34 -12.77 21.16 -12.04
N PRO A 35 -12.75 21.30 -10.70
CA PRO A 35 -12.85 22.61 -10.09
C PRO A 35 -11.61 23.46 -10.38
N GLY A 36 -11.82 24.77 -10.56
CA GLY A 36 -10.73 25.74 -10.67
C GLY A 36 -9.89 25.75 -9.40
N LEU A 37 -8.57 25.95 -9.51
CA LEU A 37 -7.68 25.95 -8.34
C LEU A 37 -8.06 27.04 -7.32
N TRP A 38 -8.39 28.22 -7.83
CA TRP A 38 -8.75 29.37 -7.01
C TRP A 38 -10.16 29.26 -6.42
N SER A 39 -11.12 28.74 -7.20
CA SER A 39 -12.46 28.44 -6.67
C SER A 39 -12.38 27.37 -5.59
N TYR A 40 -11.58 26.31 -5.79
CA TYR A 40 -11.36 25.24 -4.82
C TYR A 40 -10.66 25.72 -3.54
N ALA A 41 -9.64 26.57 -3.67
CA ALA A 41 -8.93 27.12 -2.52
C ALA A 41 -9.80 28.11 -1.73
N ARG A 42 -10.72 28.85 -2.37
CA ARG A 42 -11.65 29.75 -1.68
C ARG A 42 -12.91 29.06 -1.18
N SER A 43 -13.36 28.01 -1.84
CA SER A 43 -14.48 27.17 -1.40
C SER A 43 -14.05 26.12 -0.37
N GLY A 44 -12.73 25.91 -0.21
CA GLY A 44 -12.18 24.99 0.76
C GLY A 44 -12.44 25.49 2.17
N ASP A 45 -12.78 24.57 3.07
CA ASP A 45 -12.92 24.88 4.49
C ASP A 45 -11.63 25.52 5.00
N ALA A 46 -11.69 26.76 5.51
CA ALA A 46 -10.55 27.47 6.08
C ALA A 46 -9.71 26.62 7.08
N PRO A 47 -10.33 25.76 7.91
CA PRO A 47 -9.60 24.79 8.73
C PRO A 47 -8.70 23.82 7.94
N THR A 48 -9.12 23.37 6.76
CA THR A 48 -8.33 22.46 5.91
C THR A 48 -7.09 23.14 5.36
N LEU A 49 -7.20 24.40 4.95
CA LEU A 49 -6.05 25.20 4.49
C LEU A 49 -5.07 25.50 5.63
N LEU A 50 -5.59 25.83 6.81
CA LEU A 50 -4.77 26.13 7.99
C LEU A 50 -4.00 24.90 8.49
N THR A 51 -4.60 23.70 8.37
CA THR A 51 -3.98 22.44 8.80
C THR A 51 -3.10 21.80 7.73
N ALA A 52 -3.13 22.29 6.48
CA ALA A 52 -2.33 21.74 5.39
C ALA A 52 -0.82 21.64 5.71
N PRO A 53 -0.14 22.66 6.30
CA PRO A 53 1.27 22.53 6.65
C PRO A 53 1.56 21.38 7.62
N LEU A 54 0.65 21.13 8.58
CA LEU A 54 0.78 20.02 9.52
C LEU A 54 0.53 18.68 8.84
N VAL A 55 -0.44 18.58 7.93
CA VAL A 55 -0.67 17.35 7.15
C VAL A 55 0.56 17.01 6.31
N TYR A 56 1.14 18.00 5.62
CA TYR A 56 2.31 17.78 4.78
C TYR A 56 3.59 17.55 5.58
N SER A 57 3.70 18.07 6.82
CA SER A 57 4.85 17.78 7.68
C SER A 57 4.95 16.28 8.04
N VAL A 58 3.82 15.56 8.10
CA VAL A 58 3.76 14.09 8.32
C VAL A 58 4.41 13.30 7.18
N VAL A 59 4.58 13.87 5.99
CA VAL A 59 5.32 13.22 4.90
C VAL A 59 6.76 12.96 5.31
N ILE A 60 7.39 13.88 6.04
CA ILE A 60 8.80 13.79 6.43
C ILE A 60 9.06 12.52 7.26
N PRO A 61 8.38 12.28 8.41
CA PRO A 61 8.59 11.05 9.16
C PRO A 61 8.19 9.79 8.38
N LEU A 62 7.18 9.85 7.50
CA LEU A 62 6.82 8.71 6.64
C LEU A 62 7.93 8.33 5.65
N VAL A 63 8.58 9.32 5.04
CA VAL A 63 9.73 9.09 4.13
C VAL A 63 10.91 8.53 4.91
N VAL A 64 11.22 9.10 6.07
CA VAL A 64 12.29 8.59 6.94
C VAL A 64 12.00 7.14 7.34
N LEU A 65 10.78 6.83 7.77
CA LEU A 65 10.36 5.48 8.14
C LEU A 65 10.49 4.50 6.96
N ASP A 66 10.02 4.88 5.76
CA ASP A 66 10.11 4.06 4.56
C ASP A 66 11.56 3.71 4.21
N LEU A 67 12.45 4.71 4.21
CA LEU A 67 13.88 4.51 3.95
C LEU A 67 14.53 3.65 5.03
N TRP A 68 14.23 3.93 6.31
CA TRP A 68 14.82 3.21 7.44
C TRP A 68 14.40 1.74 7.46
N VAL A 69 13.12 1.45 7.21
CA VAL A 69 12.59 0.09 7.12
C VAL A 69 13.09 -0.63 5.87
N GLY A 70 13.27 0.09 4.76
CA GLY A 70 13.96 -0.40 3.57
C GLY A 70 15.40 -0.85 3.85
N LEU A 71 16.16 -0.03 4.57
CA LEU A 71 17.53 -0.35 5.00
C LEU A 71 17.55 -1.53 5.99
N TYR A 72 16.68 -1.50 7.00
CA TYR A 72 16.53 -2.56 7.99
C TYR A 72 16.34 -3.92 7.32
N GLN A 73 15.38 -4.08 6.40
CA GLN A 73 15.19 -5.36 5.74
C GLN A 73 16.33 -5.70 4.78
N ALA A 74 16.93 -4.70 4.11
CA ALA A 74 18.03 -4.96 3.18
C ALA A 74 19.23 -5.61 3.90
N VAL A 75 19.49 -5.21 5.15
CA VAL A 75 20.57 -5.74 5.99
C VAL A 75 20.10 -6.97 6.76
N CYS A 76 19.08 -6.83 7.61
CA CYS A 76 18.67 -7.85 8.56
C CYS A 76 18.03 -9.06 7.88
N PHE A 77 17.15 -8.87 6.88
CA PHE A 77 16.50 -10.02 6.24
C PHE A 77 17.50 -10.83 5.43
N ARG A 78 18.50 -10.16 4.84
CA ARG A 78 19.61 -10.86 4.18
C ARG A 78 20.46 -11.66 5.18
N ALA A 79 20.75 -11.10 6.35
CA ALA A 79 21.47 -11.81 7.40
C ALA A 79 20.69 -13.03 7.95
N TRP A 80 19.35 -12.95 8.01
CA TRP A 80 18.48 -14.01 8.52
C TRP A 80 17.97 -14.99 7.45
N GLY A 81 18.25 -14.71 6.17
CA GLY A 81 17.76 -15.48 5.03
C GLY A 81 16.26 -15.33 4.76
N ILE A 82 15.64 -14.22 5.17
CA ILE A 82 14.23 -13.90 4.93
C ILE A 82 14.08 -13.26 3.54
N GLU A 83 13.03 -13.61 2.79
CA GLU A 83 12.69 -12.97 1.52
C GLU A 83 12.32 -11.50 1.76
N ARG A 84 12.89 -10.58 0.97
CA ARG A 84 12.61 -9.14 1.10
C ARG A 84 11.19 -8.82 0.65
N VAL A 85 10.54 -7.92 1.37
CA VAL A 85 9.21 -7.41 1.01
C VAL A 85 9.35 -6.48 -0.19
N ARG A 86 8.61 -6.76 -1.26
CA ARG A 86 8.57 -5.87 -2.42
C ARG A 86 7.71 -4.66 -2.07
N ARG A 87 8.26 -3.45 -2.20
CA ARG A 87 7.53 -2.20 -1.91
C ARG A 87 6.45 -1.87 -2.96
N ARG A 88 6.68 -2.22 -4.23
CA ARG A 88 5.83 -1.84 -5.38
C ARG A 88 4.33 -2.18 -5.24
N PRO A 89 3.92 -3.33 -4.70
CA PRO A 89 2.49 -3.65 -4.53
C PRO A 89 1.78 -2.78 -3.48
N TYR A 90 2.53 -2.19 -2.53
CA TYR A 90 1.95 -1.40 -1.45
C TYR A 90 1.73 0.07 -1.84
N VAL A 91 2.69 0.66 -2.56
CA VAL A 91 2.64 2.08 -2.92
C VAL A 91 2.15 2.24 -4.36
N ALA A 92 0.83 2.39 -4.51
CA ALA A 92 0.16 2.62 -5.78
C ALA A 92 -0.15 4.11 -5.99
N ILE A 93 0.49 4.71 -7.01
CA ILE A 93 0.34 6.13 -7.35
C ILE A 93 -0.11 6.23 -8.80
N ASP A 94 -1.41 6.14 -9.05
CA ASP A 94 -2.04 6.16 -10.37
C ASP A 94 -3.15 7.20 -10.49
N ARG A 95 -3.74 7.60 -9.36
CA ARG A 95 -4.82 8.58 -9.26
C ARG A 95 -4.46 9.99 -9.76
N HIS A 96 -3.17 10.31 -9.92
CA HIS A 96 -2.73 11.52 -10.59
C HIS A 96 -3.20 11.61 -12.06
N LYS A 97 -3.56 10.47 -12.68
CA LYS A 97 -4.10 10.36 -14.03
C LYS A 97 -5.58 10.74 -14.14
N LEU A 98 -6.28 10.89 -13.01
CA LEU A 98 -7.69 11.28 -13.00
C LEU A 98 -7.82 12.73 -13.49
N ALA A 99 -8.62 12.93 -14.54
CA ALA A 99 -8.74 14.22 -15.23
C ALA A 99 -9.69 15.21 -14.54
N TYR A 100 -10.56 14.71 -13.65
CA TYR A 100 -11.51 15.51 -12.87
C TYR A 100 -10.92 16.08 -11.59
N LEU A 101 -9.75 15.58 -11.15
CA LEU A 101 -9.07 16.13 -9.98
C LEU A 101 -8.24 17.37 -10.38
N ASN A 102 -8.29 18.40 -9.54
CA ASN A 102 -7.40 19.54 -9.61
C ASN A 102 -6.01 19.21 -9.00
N ALA A 103 -5.08 20.16 -9.01
CA ALA A 103 -3.72 19.92 -8.53
C ALA A 103 -3.63 19.68 -7.01
N ILE A 104 -4.44 20.39 -6.22
CA ILE A 104 -4.49 20.26 -4.75
C ILE A 104 -5.08 18.90 -4.38
N GLU A 105 -6.17 18.50 -5.02
CA GLU A 105 -6.78 17.18 -4.82
C GLU A 105 -5.82 16.04 -5.20
N LYS A 106 -5.04 16.23 -6.28
CA LYS A 106 -3.99 15.28 -6.65
C LYS A 106 -2.87 15.20 -5.62
N ALA A 107 -2.50 16.33 -5.01
CA ALA A 107 -1.50 16.36 -3.94
C ALA A 107 -1.99 15.61 -2.68
N HIS A 108 -3.23 15.86 -2.25
CA HIS A 108 -3.86 15.11 -1.15
C HIS A 108 -3.97 13.62 -1.46
N CYS A 109 -4.36 13.29 -2.69
CA CYS A 109 -4.44 11.91 -3.12
C CYS A 109 -3.08 11.22 -3.11
N LEU A 110 -2.03 11.90 -3.58
CA LEU A 110 -0.65 11.40 -3.55
C LEU A 110 -0.20 11.14 -2.11
N PHE A 111 -0.47 12.10 -1.21
CA PHE A 111 -0.19 11.97 0.21
C PHE A 111 -0.84 10.71 0.80
N CYS A 112 -2.15 10.57 0.68
CA CYS A 112 -2.88 9.45 1.26
C CYS A 112 -2.47 8.11 0.64
N SER A 113 -2.26 8.05 -0.68
CA SER A 113 -1.78 6.84 -1.36
C SER A 113 -0.39 6.43 -0.87
N TYR A 114 0.51 7.40 -0.71
CA TYR A 114 1.86 7.15 -0.22
C TYR A 114 1.86 6.70 1.24
N ALA A 115 1.18 7.44 2.13
CA ALA A 115 1.12 7.17 3.55
C ALA A 115 0.57 5.76 3.83
N ASN A 116 -0.60 5.43 3.28
CA ASN A 116 -1.21 4.11 3.48
C ASN A 116 -0.35 2.99 2.89
N GLY A 117 0.27 3.23 1.72
CA GLY A 117 1.18 2.27 1.10
C GLY A 117 2.42 2.01 1.95
N VAL A 118 3.08 3.05 2.45
CA VAL A 118 4.25 2.91 3.34
C VAL A 118 3.86 2.17 4.61
N ILE A 119 2.75 2.52 5.26
CA ILE A 119 2.32 1.82 6.48
C ILE A 119 2.02 0.35 6.22
N GLY A 120 1.38 0.02 5.09
CA GLY A 120 1.15 -1.37 4.69
C GLY A 120 2.45 -2.15 4.46
N PHE A 121 3.43 -1.53 3.79
CA PHE A 121 4.76 -2.10 3.57
C PHE A 121 5.50 -2.34 4.89
N VAL A 122 5.56 -1.32 5.75
CA VAL A 122 6.19 -1.40 7.08
C VAL A 122 5.55 -2.49 7.92
N ARG A 123 4.21 -2.60 7.89
CA ARG A 123 3.48 -3.64 8.60
C ARG A 123 3.83 -5.06 8.12
N GLU A 124 3.99 -5.28 6.82
CA GLU A 124 4.43 -6.60 6.33
C GLU A 124 5.87 -6.92 6.75
N VAL A 125 6.78 -5.93 6.70
CA VAL A 125 8.16 -6.11 7.20
C VAL A 125 8.13 -6.49 8.68
N ALA A 126 7.38 -5.74 9.49
CA ALA A 126 7.21 -6.05 10.92
C ALA A 126 6.59 -7.44 11.14
N ALA A 127 5.60 -7.85 10.34
CA ALA A 127 4.97 -9.17 10.46
C ALA A 127 5.94 -10.32 10.12
N ARG A 128 6.82 -10.15 9.12
CA ARG A 128 7.89 -11.13 8.83
C ARG A 128 8.93 -11.18 9.96
N SER A 129 9.27 -10.03 10.53
CA SER A 129 10.13 -9.97 11.72
C SER A 129 9.48 -10.68 12.91
N GLU A 130 8.22 -10.40 13.21
CA GLU A 130 7.48 -11.06 14.30
C GLU A 130 7.43 -12.58 14.10
N GLN A 131 7.16 -13.04 12.88
CA GLN A 131 7.20 -14.46 12.54
C GLN A 131 8.58 -15.10 12.74
N TYR A 132 9.67 -14.36 12.50
CA TYR A 132 11.03 -14.87 12.68
C TYR A 132 11.44 -14.97 14.16
N TRP A 133 11.11 -13.94 14.94
CA TRP A 133 11.57 -13.78 16.33
C TRP A 133 10.64 -14.47 17.32
N CYS A 134 9.35 -14.15 17.31
CA CYS A 134 8.39 -14.57 18.33
C CYS A 134 6.96 -14.68 17.77
N PRO A 135 6.65 -15.72 16.96
CA PRO A 135 5.30 -15.98 16.43
C PRO A 135 4.35 -16.49 17.53
N ILE A 136 3.99 -15.61 18.47
CA ILE A 136 3.08 -15.90 19.58
C ILE A 136 1.96 -14.85 19.58
N ARG A 137 0.71 -15.29 19.68
CA ARG A 137 -0.43 -14.39 19.75
C ARG A 137 -0.45 -13.65 21.10
N HIS A 138 -0.83 -12.38 21.08
CA HIS A 138 -1.14 -11.61 22.27
C HIS A 138 -2.32 -12.21 23.06
N ALA A 139 -2.27 -12.07 24.39
CA ALA A 139 -3.39 -12.42 25.28
C ALA A 139 -4.64 -11.58 25.00
N ARG A 140 -4.45 -10.30 24.63
CA ARG A 140 -5.54 -9.39 24.26
C ARG A 140 -5.89 -9.51 22.79
N ARG A 141 -7.17 -9.27 22.46
CA ARG A 141 -7.62 -9.19 21.07
C ARG A 141 -7.03 -7.95 20.38
N THR A 142 -6.40 -8.15 19.23
CA THR A 142 -5.97 -7.08 18.34
C THR A 142 -7.08 -6.75 17.35
N ARG A 143 -7.28 -5.47 17.04
CA ARG A 143 -8.38 -5.02 16.14
C ARG A 143 -8.17 -5.51 14.70
N GLN A 144 -6.94 -5.45 14.23
CA GLN A 144 -6.54 -5.89 12.90
C GLN A 144 -5.20 -6.62 13.05
N PRO A 145 -5.19 -7.95 13.21
CA PRO A 145 -3.97 -8.74 13.11
C PRO A 145 -3.48 -8.79 11.65
N HIS A 146 -2.19 -9.03 11.43
CA HIS A 146 -1.66 -9.26 10.08
C HIS A 146 -1.96 -10.71 9.64
N GLU A 147 -1.88 -10.99 8.33
CA GLU A 147 -2.30 -12.28 7.76
C GLU A 147 -1.58 -13.49 8.39
N ARG A 148 -0.29 -13.34 8.72
CA ARG A 148 0.54 -14.40 9.34
C ARG A 148 0.12 -14.76 10.77
N TYR A 149 -0.61 -13.89 11.46
CA TYR A 149 -0.89 -13.99 12.90
C TYR A 149 -1.74 -15.21 13.27
N ALA A 150 -2.58 -15.69 12.34
CA ALA A 150 -3.40 -16.88 12.55
C ALA A 150 -2.56 -18.16 12.71
N ALA A 151 -1.34 -18.19 12.16
CA ALA A 151 -0.43 -19.33 12.25
C ALA A 151 0.46 -19.33 13.51
N PHE A 152 0.33 -18.31 14.37
CA PHE A 152 1.16 -18.14 15.55
C PHE A 152 0.66 -18.98 16.73
N ALA A 153 1.59 -19.35 17.62
CA ALA A 153 1.27 -20.09 18.83
C ALA A 153 0.26 -19.32 19.71
N GLY A 154 -0.54 -20.04 20.49
CA GLY A 154 -1.40 -19.42 21.49
C GLY A 154 -0.58 -18.68 22.54
N TYR A 155 -1.16 -17.65 23.16
CA TYR A 155 -0.54 -16.98 24.30
C TYR A 155 -0.30 -18.00 25.42
N GLY A 156 0.94 -18.07 25.94
CA GLY A 156 1.32 -19.01 27.00
C GLY A 156 1.62 -20.45 26.53
N ASP A 157 1.40 -20.78 25.26
CA ASP A 157 1.64 -22.13 24.73
C ASP A 157 3.10 -22.33 24.28
N ALA A 158 3.98 -22.57 25.25
CA ALA A 158 5.41 -22.78 25.02
C ALA A 158 5.70 -24.03 24.19
N ALA A 159 4.87 -25.08 24.30
CA ALA A 159 5.05 -26.32 23.56
C ALA A 159 4.78 -26.12 22.07
N ALA A 160 3.66 -25.46 21.72
CA ALA A 160 3.37 -25.11 20.33
C ALA A 160 4.41 -24.16 19.75
N TYR A 161 4.83 -23.16 20.52
CA TYR A 161 5.88 -22.23 20.10
C TYR A 161 7.17 -22.97 19.69
N ARG A 162 7.71 -23.85 20.56
CA ARG A 162 8.95 -24.58 20.29
C ARG A 162 8.81 -25.52 19.09
N ARG A 163 7.66 -26.19 18.95
CA ARG A 163 7.39 -27.13 17.86
C ARG A 163 7.29 -26.41 16.50
N ASP A 164 6.59 -25.29 16.45
CA ASP A 164 6.21 -24.68 15.17
C ASP A 164 7.22 -23.63 14.67
N LEU A 165 8.07 -23.06 15.55
CA LEU A 165 9.05 -22.02 15.22
C LEU A 165 9.99 -22.37 14.05
N PRO A 166 10.62 -23.57 13.97
CA PRO A 166 11.50 -23.90 12.86
C PRO A 166 10.78 -23.85 11.50
N ARG A 167 9.55 -24.39 11.45
CA ARG A 167 8.70 -24.39 10.25
C ARG A 167 8.34 -22.96 9.82
N LEU A 168 7.98 -22.11 10.79
CA LEU A 168 7.63 -20.71 10.53
C LEU A 168 8.82 -19.91 9.99
N ARG A 169 10.04 -20.17 10.47
CA ARG A 169 11.26 -19.53 9.93
C ARG A 169 11.59 -19.99 8.50
N VAL A 170 11.43 -21.28 8.19
CA VAL A 170 11.64 -21.79 6.84
C VAL A 170 10.64 -21.17 5.85
N ALA A 171 9.40 -20.95 6.27
CA ALA A 171 8.37 -20.32 5.44
C ALA A 171 8.68 -18.87 5.04
N LEU A 172 9.61 -18.19 5.73
CA LEU A 172 10.04 -16.82 5.41
C LEU A 172 11.10 -16.74 4.31
N ARG A 173 11.71 -17.86 3.91
CA ARG A 173 12.81 -17.89 2.94
C ARG A 173 12.35 -17.93 1.48
N LYS A 174 11.05 -18.13 1.25
CA LYS A 174 10.44 -18.32 -0.07
C LYS A 174 10.00 -16.99 -0.69
#